data_AF-A0A969LM41-F1
#
_entry.id   AF-A0A969LM41-F1
#
_cell.length_a   1.000
_cell.length_b   1.000
_cell.length_c   1.000
_cell.angle_alpha   90.00
_cell.angle_beta   90.00
_cell.angle_gamma   90.00
#
_symmetry.space_group_name_H-M   'P 1'
#
loop_
_entity.id
_entity.type
_entity.pdbx_description
1 polymer ?
#
loop_
_entity_poly.entity_id
_entity_poly.type
_entity_poly.pdbx_seq_one_letter_code
_entity_poly.pdbx_strand_id
1 'polypeptide(L)'
;MLAKPSWLARVSARLDASKLLSLRLILLALVPALVVIVAFVFYLFSGRYISTDNAYVGAEKVLITPEVSGKVVKIAVVEGQLLKPGDELLAIDPVPYRLAAQEAEAKLVRVQSDFATLKANLASVTTQAGLSRQSLAAAQSDFDRKTQLLSNRISTPSDVDKSRSGADCRQGPARAS
;
A
#
# COMPACT_ATOMS: atom_id res chain seq x y z
N MET A 1 18.33 -112.97 67.45
CA MET A 1 19.24 -113.57 66.44
C MET A 1 18.50 -113.57 65.10
N LEU A 2 19.23 -113.61 63.96
CA LEU A 2 18.72 -113.54 62.57
C LEU A 2 18.19 -112.15 62.16
N ALA A 3 18.42 -111.60 60.96
CA ALA A 3 19.56 -111.65 60.02
C ALA A 3 19.47 -110.41 59.07
N LYS A 4 20.59 -109.81 58.63
CA LYS A 4 20.64 -108.83 57.52
C LYS A 4 20.39 -109.56 56.19
N PRO A 5 19.77 -108.96 55.14
CA PRO A 5 20.37 -107.88 54.33
C PRO A 5 19.33 -106.76 54.04
N SER A 6 19.50 -105.73 53.19
CA SER A 6 20.52 -105.41 52.16
C SER A 6 20.85 -103.89 52.16
N TRP A 7 21.66 -103.44 51.20
CA TRP A 7 21.98 -102.03 50.88
C TRP A 7 22.30 -101.91 49.37
N LEU A 8 22.10 -100.70 48.80
CA LEU A 8 22.54 -100.28 47.44
C LEU A 8 22.01 -101.04 46.20
N ALA A 9 20.74 -100.82 45.83
CA ALA A 9 20.34 -100.80 44.43
C ALA A 9 20.56 -99.39 43.85
N ARG A 10 21.82 -99.03 43.55
CA ARG A 10 22.19 -97.72 42.98
C ARG A 10 22.40 -97.85 41.46
N VAL A 11 21.90 -96.87 40.70
CA VAL A 11 22.24 -96.55 39.30
C VAL A 11 21.78 -97.55 38.22
N SER A 12 20.81 -97.15 37.39
CA SER A 12 21.11 -96.75 35.99
C SER A 12 19.85 -96.32 35.23
N ALA A 13 19.52 -95.02 35.28
CA ALA A 13 18.73 -94.42 34.22
C ALA A 13 19.59 -94.38 32.96
N ARG A 14 19.36 -95.30 32.02
CA ARG A 14 20.01 -95.29 30.70
C ARG A 14 19.43 -94.12 29.90
N LEU A 15 20.09 -92.96 29.97
CA LEU A 15 19.90 -91.91 28.98
C LEU A 15 20.66 -92.32 27.71
N ASP A 16 19.92 -92.52 26.62
CA ASP A 16 20.48 -93.00 25.35
C ASP A 16 21.60 -92.09 24.85
N ALA A 17 22.84 -92.61 24.84
CA ALA A 17 24.02 -91.87 24.40
C ALA A 17 23.88 -91.36 22.94
N SER A 18 23.14 -92.07 22.10
CA SER A 18 22.80 -91.68 20.73
C SER A 18 21.92 -90.41 20.68
N LYS A 19 20.97 -90.25 21.61
CA LYS A 19 20.15 -89.04 21.73
C LYS A 19 20.98 -87.85 22.23
N LEU A 20 21.92 -88.06 23.15
CA LEU A 20 22.78 -86.98 23.64
C LEU A 20 23.80 -86.49 22.58
N LEU A 21 24.33 -87.41 21.75
CA LEU A 21 25.25 -87.06 20.67
C LEU A 21 24.53 -86.36 19.50
N SER A 22 23.36 -86.86 19.12
CA SER A 22 22.51 -86.20 18.11
C SER A 22 21.96 -84.85 18.61
N LEU A 23 21.59 -84.73 19.89
CA LEU A 23 21.20 -83.45 20.49
C LEU A 23 22.35 -82.43 20.45
N ARG A 24 23.60 -82.84 20.70
CA ARG A 24 24.78 -81.96 20.54
C ARG A 24 24.97 -81.52 19.08
N LEU A 25 24.84 -82.42 18.12
CA LEU A 25 24.93 -82.10 16.69
C LEU A 25 23.81 -81.17 16.22
N ILE A 26 22.57 -81.43 16.65
CA ILE A 26 21.41 -80.58 16.38
C ILE A 26 21.63 -79.19 17.00
N LEU A 27 22.08 -79.10 18.25
CA LEU A 27 22.36 -77.81 18.91
C LEU A 27 23.46 -77.02 18.19
N LEU A 28 24.52 -77.71 17.76
CA LEU A 28 25.65 -77.11 17.04
C LEU A 28 25.27 -76.60 15.64
N ALA A 29 24.25 -77.16 15.00
CA ALA A 29 23.69 -76.64 13.74
C ALA A 29 22.59 -75.58 13.95
N LEU A 30 21.73 -75.78 14.97
CA LEU A 30 20.57 -74.92 15.25
C LEU A 30 20.96 -73.54 15.76
N VAL A 31 21.96 -73.45 16.65
CA VAL A 31 22.42 -72.17 17.20
C VAL A 31 22.97 -71.23 16.12
N PRO A 32 23.92 -71.62 15.24
CA PRO A 32 24.37 -70.74 14.17
C PRO A 32 23.27 -70.46 13.13
N ALA A 33 22.39 -71.42 12.82
CA ALA A 33 21.25 -71.16 11.95
C ALA A 33 20.31 -70.08 12.52
N LEU A 34 20.02 -70.13 13.82
CA LEU A 34 19.21 -69.12 14.51
C LEU A 34 19.90 -67.75 14.50
N VAL A 35 21.22 -67.69 14.75
CA VAL A 35 22.01 -66.45 14.69
C VAL A 35 21.98 -65.83 13.29
N VAL A 36 22.14 -66.64 12.24
CA VAL A 36 22.04 -66.17 10.85
C VAL A 36 20.65 -65.64 10.52
N ILE A 37 19.58 -66.33 10.95
CA ILE A 37 18.20 -65.87 10.74
C ILE A 37 17.96 -64.54 11.48
N VAL A 38 18.38 -64.41 12.74
CA VAL A 38 18.23 -63.18 13.52
C VAL A 38 19.03 -62.03 12.90
N ALA A 39 20.27 -62.27 12.48
CA ALA A 39 21.10 -61.27 11.79
C ALA A 39 20.49 -60.85 10.44
N PHE A 40 19.92 -61.78 9.67
CA PHE A 40 19.27 -61.51 8.39
C PHE A 40 17.99 -60.69 8.56
N VAL A 41 17.13 -61.05 9.54
CA VAL A 41 15.95 -60.25 9.89
C VAL A 41 16.38 -58.86 10.38
N PHE A 42 17.38 -58.77 11.26
CA PHE A 42 17.87 -57.48 11.75
C PHE A 42 18.40 -56.61 10.60
N TYR A 43 19.16 -57.17 9.66
CA TYR A 43 19.64 -56.47 8.46
C TYR A 43 18.50 -55.94 7.58
N LEU A 44 17.48 -56.76 7.30
CA LEU A 44 16.32 -56.37 6.49
C LEU A 44 15.45 -55.27 7.14
N PHE A 45 15.36 -55.25 8.47
CA PHE A 45 14.57 -54.26 9.21
C PHE A 45 15.36 -52.98 9.56
N SER A 46 16.67 -53.08 9.82
CA SER A 46 17.50 -51.95 10.28
C SER A 46 17.77 -50.89 9.21
N GLY A 47 17.62 -51.20 7.91
CA GLY A 47 17.89 -50.25 6.82
C GLY A 47 16.71 -49.36 6.40
N ARG A 48 15.52 -49.51 7.01
CA ARG A 48 14.25 -48.96 6.47
C ARG A 48 13.81 -47.61 7.04
N TYR A 49 14.52 -47.07 8.03
CA TYR A 49 14.18 -45.80 8.69
C TYR A 49 15.32 -44.78 8.58
N ILE A 50 15.46 -44.20 7.38
CA ILE A 50 16.19 -42.94 7.22
C ILE A 50 15.23 -41.83 7.63
N SER A 51 15.27 -41.46 8.91
CA SER A 51 14.52 -40.30 9.43
C SER A 51 15.25 -39.02 9.03
N THR A 52 14.99 -38.52 7.82
CA THR A 52 15.51 -37.21 7.38
C THR A 52 14.68 -36.11 8.04
N ASP A 53 15.18 -35.60 9.17
CA ASP A 53 14.56 -34.55 9.99
C ASP A 53 14.62 -33.13 9.34
N ASN A 54 15.00 -33.06 8.07
CA ASN A 54 15.29 -31.82 7.34
C ASN A 54 14.13 -31.40 6.42
N ALA A 55 12.92 -31.36 6.96
CA ALA A 55 11.76 -30.79 6.26
C ALA A 55 11.79 -29.25 6.35
N TYR A 56 12.66 -28.61 5.55
CA TYR A 56 12.66 -27.16 5.42
C TYR A 56 11.39 -26.69 4.69
N VAL A 57 10.45 -26.13 5.44
CA VAL A 57 9.22 -25.54 4.88
C VAL A 57 9.57 -24.18 4.28
N GLY A 58 9.71 -24.13 2.95
CA GLY A 58 9.92 -22.89 2.22
C GLY A 58 8.65 -22.03 2.22
N ALA A 59 8.55 -21.09 3.15
CA ALA A 59 7.53 -20.05 3.12
C ALA A 59 7.96 -18.92 2.19
N GLU A 60 7.17 -18.64 1.15
CA GLU A 60 7.37 -17.48 0.29
C GLU A 60 7.06 -16.20 1.08
N LYS A 61 8.06 -15.33 1.23
CA LYS A 61 7.95 -14.09 2.01
C LYS A 61 7.77 -12.90 1.08
N VAL A 62 6.61 -12.26 1.14
CA VAL A 62 6.35 -10.99 0.46
C VAL A 62 6.70 -9.84 1.40
N LEU A 63 7.51 -8.89 0.93
CA LEU A 63 7.81 -7.66 1.67
C LEU A 63 6.66 -6.67 1.48
N ILE A 64 6.06 -6.22 2.59
CA ILE A 64 5.00 -5.21 2.58
C ILE A 64 5.61 -3.86 2.95
N THR A 65 5.56 -2.91 2.01
CA THR A 65 6.07 -1.55 2.17
C THR A 65 4.90 -0.57 2.12
N PRO A 66 4.79 0.42 3.02
CA PRO A 66 3.76 1.44 2.92
C PRO A 66 3.99 2.36 1.71
N GLU A 67 2.92 2.73 1.01
CA GLU A 67 2.96 3.69 -0.09
C GLU A 67 3.33 5.11 0.35
N VAL A 68 3.15 5.43 1.64
CA VAL A 68 3.39 6.75 2.22
C VAL A 68 4.39 6.69 3.37
N SER A 69 5.38 7.61 3.34
CA SER A 69 6.41 7.73 4.39
C SER A 69 5.89 8.54 5.57
N GLY A 70 5.68 7.90 6.73
CA GLY A 70 5.21 8.55 7.93
C GLY A 70 5.59 7.83 9.23
N LYS A 71 5.24 8.43 10.37
CA LYS A 71 5.48 7.82 11.70
C LYS A 71 4.51 6.67 11.93
N VAL A 72 5.03 5.51 12.32
CA VAL A 72 4.22 4.39 12.82
C VAL A 72 3.66 4.73 14.20
N VAL A 73 2.34 4.61 14.35
CA VAL A 73 1.62 4.84 15.62
C VAL A 73 1.24 3.52 16.29
N LYS A 74 0.95 2.48 15.52
CA LYS A 74 0.53 1.16 16.02
C LYS A 74 1.01 0.05 15.09
N ILE A 75 1.48 -1.04 15.66
CA ILE A 75 1.66 -2.33 15.01
C ILE A 75 0.54 -3.22 15.53
N ALA A 76 -0.25 -3.82 14.64
CA ALA A 76 -1.48 -4.53 15.00
C ALA A 76 -1.38 -6.06 14.91
N VAL A 77 -0.20 -6.58 14.53
CA VAL A 77 0.04 -7.99 14.20
C VAL A 77 1.23 -8.54 15.01
N VAL A 78 1.14 -9.82 15.37
CA VAL A 78 2.22 -10.59 16.02
C VAL A 78 2.78 -11.63 15.04
N GLU A 79 4.06 -11.98 15.19
CA GLU A 79 4.70 -13.01 14.36
C GLU A 79 3.97 -14.36 14.45
N GLY A 80 3.77 -15.02 13.30
CA GLY A 80 3.04 -16.29 13.19
C GLY A 80 1.51 -16.18 13.21
N GLN A 81 0.94 -14.97 13.32
CA GLN A 81 -0.50 -14.77 13.27
C GLN A 81 -1.07 -15.06 11.87
N LEU A 82 -2.19 -15.80 11.81
CA LEU A 82 -2.92 -16.03 10.56
C LEU A 82 -3.77 -14.80 10.23
N LEU A 83 -3.61 -14.24 9.03
CA LEU A 83 -4.24 -12.99 8.59
C LEU A 83 -5.13 -13.22 7.36
N LYS A 84 -6.13 -12.36 7.19
CA LYS A 84 -7.02 -12.32 6.03
C LYS A 84 -6.71 -11.10 5.14
N PRO A 85 -7.07 -11.13 3.86
CA PRO A 85 -6.97 -9.95 3.00
C PRO A 85 -7.78 -8.79 3.57
N GLY A 86 -7.11 -7.65 3.80
CA GLY A 86 -7.70 -6.43 4.36
C GLY A 86 -7.49 -6.20 5.85
N ASP A 87 -6.83 -7.11 6.59
CA ASP A 87 -6.50 -6.90 8.00
C ASP A 87 -5.48 -5.76 8.19
N GLU A 88 -5.69 -4.90 9.20
CA GLU A 88 -4.77 -3.80 9.55
C GLU A 88 -3.45 -4.38 10.08
N LEU A 89 -2.34 -4.15 9.38
CA LEU A 89 -1.00 -4.57 9.83
C LEU A 89 -0.30 -3.49 10.66
N LEU A 90 -0.43 -2.23 10.21
CA LEU A 90 0.35 -1.08 10.63
C LEU A 90 -0.49 0.19 10.48
N ALA A 91 -0.52 1.03 11.52
CA ALA A 91 -1.13 2.36 11.45
C ALA A 91 -0.04 3.44 11.33
N ILE A 92 -0.16 4.29 10.31
CA ILE A 92 0.67 5.48 10.11
C ILE A 92 -0.09 6.72 10.62
N ASP A 93 0.61 7.68 11.21
CA ASP A 93 0.03 8.94 11.71
C ASP A 93 -0.69 9.72 10.59
N PRO A 94 -2.03 9.89 10.66
CA PRO A 94 -2.79 10.59 9.64
C PRO A 94 -2.75 12.12 9.78
N VAL A 95 -2.25 12.67 10.90
CA VAL A 95 -2.28 14.11 11.20
C VAL A 95 -1.60 14.98 10.12
N PRO A 96 -0.35 14.73 9.69
CA PRO A 96 0.28 15.57 8.67
C PRO A 96 -0.45 15.54 7.32
N TYR A 97 -1.00 14.39 6.93
CA TYR A 97 -1.76 14.26 5.68
C TYR A 97 -3.11 14.99 5.73
N ARG A 98 -3.81 14.93 6.88
CA ARG A 98 -5.04 15.70 7.10
C ARG A 98 -4.78 17.20 7.08
N LEU A 99 -3.70 17.65 7.70
CA LEU A 99 -3.30 19.06 7.67
C LEU A 99 -2.96 19.53 6.26
N ALA A 100 -2.20 18.75 5.49
CA ALA A 100 -1.88 19.06 4.09
C ALA A 100 -3.14 19.10 3.20
N ALA A 101 -4.10 18.20 3.42
CA ALA A 101 -5.38 18.22 2.72
C ALA A 101 -6.21 19.47 3.06
N GLN A 102 -6.30 19.84 4.33
CA GLN A 102 -6.97 21.06 4.78
C GLN A 102 -6.29 22.34 4.24
N GLU A 103 -4.96 22.35 4.15
CA GLU A 103 -4.23 23.47 3.55
C GLU A 103 -4.50 23.59 2.04
N ALA A 104 -4.61 22.47 1.32
CA ALA A 104 -4.99 22.45 -0.09
C ALA A 104 -6.45 22.92 -0.31
N GLU A 105 -7.37 22.52 0.56
CA GLU A 105 -8.76 22.97 0.55
C GLU A 105 -8.87 24.48 0.83
N ALA A 106 -8.15 24.98 1.83
CA ALA A 106 -8.06 26.41 2.12
C ALA A 106 -7.48 27.22 0.96
N LYS A 107 -6.47 26.68 0.24
CA LYS A 107 -5.94 27.29 -0.99
C LYS A 107 -6.99 27.35 -2.11
N LEU A 108 -7.81 26.32 -2.28
CA LEU A 108 -8.92 26.34 -3.24
C LEU A 108 -9.96 27.41 -2.91
N VAL A 109 -10.36 27.55 -1.64
CA VAL A 109 -11.30 28.60 -1.19
C VAL A 109 -10.72 30.00 -1.43
N ARG A 110 -9.41 30.19 -1.18
CA ARG A 110 -8.71 31.45 -1.45
C ARG A 110 -8.76 31.82 -2.93
N VAL A 111 -8.35 30.89 -3.82
CA VAL A 111 -8.34 31.11 -5.28
C VAL A 111 -9.75 31.41 -5.82
N GLN A 112 -10.79 30.75 -5.29
CA GLN A 112 -12.19 31.06 -5.65
C GLN A 112 -12.60 32.48 -5.24
N SER A 113 -12.17 32.93 -4.05
CA SER A 113 -12.44 34.29 -3.54
C SER A 113 -11.70 35.36 -4.35
N ASP A 114 -10.44 35.09 -4.71
CA ASP A 114 -9.62 35.95 -5.56
C ASP A 114 -10.24 36.06 -6.97
N PHE A 115 -10.70 34.93 -7.54
CA PHE A 115 -11.40 34.90 -8.83
C PHE A 115 -12.73 35.67 -8.81
N ALA A 116 -13.53 35.52 -7.74
CA ALA A 116 -14.77 36.29 -7.57
C ALA A 116 -14.48 37.79 -7.49
N THR A 117 -13.43 38.18 -6.76
CA THR A 117 -12.97 39.58 -6.66
C THR A 117 -12.51 40.12 -8.01
N LEU A 118 -11.71 39.35 -8.76
CA LEU A 118 -11.26 39.73 -10.10
C LEU A 118 -12.43 39.88 -11.09
N LYS A 119 -13.44 39.01 -11.01
CA LYS A 119 -14.67 39.10 -11.81
C LYS A 119 -15.49 40.36 -11.48
N ALA A 120 -15.60 40.72 -10.19
CA ALA A 120 -16.25 41.96 -9.76
C ALA A 120 -15.48 43.22 -10.22
N ASN A 121 -14.15 43.20 -10.16
CA ASN A 121 -13.30 44.27 -10.68
C ASN A 121 -13.45 44.42 -12.20
N LEU A 122 -13.50 43.31 -12.96
CA LEU A 122 -13.75 43.33 -14.40
C LEU A 122 -15.10 43.98 -14.73
N ALA A 123 -16.17 43.61 -14.02
CA ALA A 123 -17.49 44.24 -14.19
C ALA A 123 -17.47 45.75 -13.87
N SER A 124 -16.71 46.17 -12.86
CA SER A 124 -16.52 47.59 -12.52
C SER A 124 -15.75 48.35 -13.62
N VAL A 125 -14.73 47.73 -14.22
CA VAL A 125 -13.97 48.32 -15.33
C VAL A 125 -14.80 48.40 -16.61
N THR A 126 -15.63 47.39 -16.93
CA THR A 126 -16.46 47.41 -18.14
C THR A 126 -17.61 48.40 -18.04
N THR A 127 -18.23 48.55 -16.87
CA THR A 127 -19.24 49.60 -16.63
C THR A 127 -18.62 50.99 -16.73
N GLN A 128 -17.45 51.23 -16.13
CA GLN A 128 -16.71 52.49 -16.27
C GLN A 128 -16.34 52.78 -17.73
N ALA A 129 -15.88 51.78 -18.49
CA ALA A 129 -15.59 51.92 -19.92
C ALA A 129 -16.85 52.25 -20.74
N GLY A 130 -18.00 51.70 -20.37
CA GLY A 130 -19.31 52.04 -20.94
C GLY A 130 -19.69 53.51 -20.72
N LEU A 131 -19.56 53.99 -19.48
CA LEU A 131 -19.80 55.40 -19.12
C LEU A 131 -18.86 56.35 -19.88
N SER A 132 -17.57 56.02 -19.97
CA SER A 132 -16.60 56.81 -20.75
C SER A 132 -16.99 56.89 -22.23
N ARG A 133 -17.39 55.76 -22.85
CA ARG A 133 -17.88 55.71 -24.24
C ARG A 133 -19.15 56.55 -24.44
N GLN A 134 -20.09 56.51 -23.51
CA GLN A 134 -21.30 57.33 -23.57
C GLN A 134 -20.99 58.83 -23.47
N SER A 135 -20.05 59.22 -22.60
CA SER A 135 -19.60 60.61 -22.47
C SER A 135 -18.89 61.13 -23.73
N LEU A 136 -18.15 60.27 -24.43
CA LEU A 136 -17.54 60.55 -25.73
C LEU A 136 -18.59 60.76 -26.83
N ALA A 137 -19.58 59.86 -26.92
CA ALA A 137 -20.66 59.98 -27.90
C ALA A 137 -21.50 61.25 -27.70
N ALA A 138 -21.79 61.63 -26.45
CA ALA A 138 -22.46 62.88 -26.13
C ALA A 138 -21.63 64.10 -26.56
N ALA A 139 -20.32 64.11 -26.26
CA ALA A 139 -19.41 65.17 -26.66
C ALA A 139 -19.31 65.36 -28.19
N GLN A 140 -19.34 64.25 -28.94
CA GLN A 140 -19.39 64.27 -30.40
C GLN A 140 -20.71 64.85 -30.92
N SER A 141 -21.86 64.38 -30.40
CA SER A 141 -23.18 64.93 -30.78
C SER A 141 -23.32 66.43 -30.50
N ASP A 142 -22.76 66.91 -29.38
CA ASP A 142 -22.75 68.35 -29.06
C ASP A 142 -21.83 69.16 -29.97
N PHE A 143 -20.71 68.58 -30.44
CA PHE A 143 -19.85 69.20 -31.45
C PHE A 143 -20.58 69.29 -32.80
N ASP A 144 -21.18 68.19 -33.27
CA ASP A 144 -21.92 68.13 -34.54
C ASP A 144 -23.13 69.07 -34.55
N ARG A 145 -23.84 69.20 -33.44
CA ARG A 145 -24.95 70.16 -33.31
C ARG A 145 -24.45 71.61 -33.42
N LYS A 146 -23.30 71.93 -32.83
CA LYS A 146 -22.73 73.28 -32.89
C LYS A 146 -22.15 73.63 -34.27
N THR A 147 -21.57 72.67 -34.99
CA THR A 147 -21.10 72.91 -36.36
C THR A 147 -22.28 73.18 -37.32
N GLN A 148 -23.42 72.50 -37.14
CA GLN A 148 -24.67 72.81 -37.85
C GLN A 148 -25.24 74.20 -37.49
N LEU A 149 -25.18 74.61 -36.22
CA LEU A 149 -25.59 75.96 -35.83
C LEU A 149 -24.64 77.04 -36.37
N LEU A 150 -23.36 76.74 -36.56
CA LEU A 150 -22.39 77.62 -37.20
C LEU A 150 -22.66 77.76 -38.71
N SER A 151 -22.98 76.67 -39.43
CA SER A 151 -23.36 76.78 -40.86
C SER A 151 -24.61 77.62 -41.08
N ASN A 152 -25.53 77.62 -40.11
CA ASN A 152 -26.74 78.43 -40.14
C ASN A 152 -26.52 79.88 -39.62
N ARG A 153 -25.27 80.26 -39.29
CA ARG A 153 -24.86 81.55 -38.68
C ARG A 153 -25.52 81.89 -37.34
N ILE A 154 -25.96 80.88 -36.57
CA ILE A 154 -26.61 81.06 -35.27
C ILE A 154 -25.60 81.00 -34.11
N SER A 155 -24.44 80.36 -34.30
CA SER A 155 -23.39 80.18 -33.28
C SER A 155 -22.09 80.89 -33.64
N THR A 156 -21.23 81.19 -32.65
CA THR A 156 -19.88 81.72 -32.89
C THR A 156 -18.86 80.60 -33.17
N PRO A 157 -17.75 80.87 -33.91
CA PRO A 157 -16.66 79.90 -34.10
C PRO A 157 -16.03 79.45 -32.77
N SER A 158 -15.89 80.36 -31.81
CA SER A 158 -15.25 80.06 -30.51
C SER A 158 -15.99 78.99 -29.69
N ASP A 159 -17.30 78.83 -29.89
CA ASP A 159 -18.10 77.83 -29.18
C ASP A 159 -17.96 76.43 -29.77
N VAL A 160 -17.59 76.35 -31.06
CA VAL A 160 -17.19 75.11 -31.73
C VAL A 160 -15.81 74.67 -31.25
N ASP A 161 -14.83 75.58 -31.16
CA ASP A 161 -13.48 75.26 -30.66
C ASP A 161 -13.47 74.80 -29.19
N LYS A 162 -14.28 75.42 -28.33
CA LYS A 162 -14.53 74.92 -26.96
C LYS A 162 -15.11 73.51 -26.93
N SER A 163 -16.02 73.18 -27.86
CA SER A 163 -16.60 71.84 -27.95
C SER A 163 -15.59 70.81 -28.49
N ARG A 164 -14.78 71.21 -29.48
CA ARG A 164 -13.74 70.38 -30.10
C ARG A 164 -12.67 69.97 -29.09
N SER A 165 -12.10 70.95 -28.38
CA SER A 165 -11.11 70.71 -27.33
C SER A 165 -11.66 69.86 -26.18
N GLY A 166 -12.93 70.07 -25.80
CA GLY A 166 -13.63 69.21 -24.83
C GLY A 166 -13.87 67.77 -25.31
N ALA A 167 -14.03 67.52 -26.61
CA ALA A 167 -14.14 66.17 -27.17
C ALA A 167 -12.76 65.47 -27.20
N ASP A 168 -11.73 66.17 -27.70
CA ASP A 168 -10.36 65.66 -27.84
C ASP A 168 -9.73 65.30 -26.47
N CYS A 169 -9.94 66.15 -25.45
CA CYS A 169 -9.50 65.90 -24.08
C CYS A 169 -10.07 64.61 -23.47
N ARG A 170 -11.30 64.22 -23.83
CA ARG A 170 -11.92 62.95 -23.40
C ARG A 170 -11.41 61.74 -24.19
N GLN A 171 -10.76 61.95 -25.33
CA GLN A 171 -10.41 60.91 -26.29
C GLN A 171 -8.97 60.38 -26.11
N GLY A 172 -8.07 61.18 -25.51
CA GLY A 172 -6.78 60.69 -25.02
C GLY A 172 -6.88 59.93 -23.69
N PRO A 173 -5.86 59.15 -23.27
CA PRO A 173 -4.74 58.62 -24.04
C PRO A 173 -5.05 57.23 -24.65
N ALA A 174 -6.32 56.92 -24.96
CA ALA A 174 -6.79 55.61 -25.44
C ALA A 174 -6.24 55.15 -26.82
N ARG A 175 -5.22 55.84 -27.35
CA ARG A 175 -4.45 55.52 -28.56
C ARG A 175 -3.00 55.12 -28.28
N ALA A 176 -2.54 55.19 -27.03
CA ALA A 176 -1.11 55.06 -26.66
C ALA A 176 -0.67 53.64 -26.26
N SER A 177 -1.52 52.62 -26.51
CA SER A 177 -1.32 51.21 -26.19
C SER A 177 -2.02 50.33 -27.20
#